data_AF-A0A9D4D4C1-F1
#
_entry.id   AF-A0A9D4D4C1-F1
#
_cell.length_a   1.000
_cell.length_b   1.000
_cell.length_c   1.000
_cell.angle_alpha   90.00
_cell.angle_beta   90.00
_cell.angle_gamma   90.00
#
_symmetry.space_group_name_H-M   'P 1'
#
loop_
_entity.id
_entity.type
_entity.pdbx_description
1 polymer ?
#
loop_
_entity_poly.entity_id
_entity_poly.type
_entity_poly.pdbx_seq_one_letter_code
_entity_poly.pdbx_strand_id
1 'polypeptide(L)' 'MHVCKKAFCDFVVFTHRGIHVQTIQYDPEFVEELVLKCTVFALDELVPVIVRQKSIN' A
#
# COMPACT_ATOMS: atom_id res chain seq x y z
N MET A 1 -2.31 -4.90 -5.67
CA MET A 1 -3.05 -6.12 -6.07
C MET A 1 -4.36 -6.32 -5.30
N HIS A 2 -4.39 -6.14 -3.97
CA HIS A 2 -5.60 -6.29 -3.15
C HIS A 2 -6.80 -5.40 -3.58
N VAL A 3 -6.53 -4.12 -3.89
CA VAL A 3 -7.57 -3.15 -4.30
C VAL A 3 -8.18 -3.52 -5.65
N CYS A 4 -7.34 -3.84 -6.64
CA CYS A 4 -7.76 -4.14 -8.00
C CYS A 4 -8.11 -5.64 -8.26
N LYS A 5 -8.12 -6.47 -7.20
CA LYS A 5 -8.45 -7.91 -7.24
C LYS A 5 -7.67 -8.69 -8.30
N LYS A 6 -6.34 -8.48 -8.35
CA LYS A 6 -5.42 -9.21 -9.24
C LYS A 6 -4.63 -10.26 -8.46
N ALA A 7 -4.42 -11.42 -9.08
CA ALA A 7 -3.67 -12.54 -8.52
C ALA A 7 -2.15 -12.39 -8.67
N PHE A 8 -1.68 -11.56 -9.60
CA PHE A 8 -0.27 -11.25 -9.80
C PHE A 8 -0.10 -9.92 -10.53
N CYS A 9 1.12 -9.39 -10.56
CA CYS A 9 1.53 -8.20 -11.28
C CYS A 9 2.95 -8.38 -11.82
N ASP A 10 3.17 -8.08 -13.10
CA ASP A 10 4.53 -8.00 -13.63
C ASP A 10 5.13 -6.64 -13.31
N PHE A 11 6.27 -6.64 -12.62
CA PHE A 11 7.07 -5.47 -12.35
C PHE A 11 8.18 -5.39 -13.40
N VAL A 12 8.07 -4.39 -14.27
CA VAL A 12 8.97 -4.21 -15.42
C VAL A 12 9.84 -2.97 -15.21
N VAL A 13 11.15 -3.16 -15.30
CA VAL A 13 12.14 -2.08 -15.22
C VAL A 13 12.88 -1.97 -16.55
N PHE A 14 12.78 -0.80 -17.17
CA PHE A 14 13.51 -0.46 -18.39
C PHE A 14 14.79 0.30 -18.02
N THR A 15 15.92 -0.13 -18.57
CA THR A 15 17.21 0.54 -18.41
C THR A 15 17.89 0.72 -19.76
N HIS A 16 18.93 1.55 -19.83
CA HIS A 16 19.77 1.68 -21.02
C HIS A 16 20.49 0.36 -21.41
N ARG A 17 20.52 -0.64 -20.52
CA ARG A 17 21.16 -1.96 -20.75
C ARG A 17 20.17 -3.06 -21.12
N GLY A 18 18.87 -2.77 -21.08
CA GLY A 18 17.83 -3.75 -21.37
C GLY A 18 16.64 -3.69 -20.41
N ILE A 19 15.81 -4.73 -20.49
CA ILE A 19 14.54 -4.86 -19.78
C ILE A 19 14.68 -5.96 -18.72
N HIS A 20 14.32 -5.65 -17.49
CA HIS A 20 14.17 -6.63 -16.42
C HIS A 20 12.68 -6.77 -16.07
N VAL A 21 12.20 -8.02 -15.96
CA VAL A 21 10.81 -8.33 -15.62
C VAL A 21 10.79 -9.28 -14.44
N GLN A 22 10.00 -8.96 -13.42
CA GLN A 22 9.74 -9.83 -12.27
C GLN A 22 8.23 -9.94 -12.03
N THR A 23 7.68 -11.15 -12.08
CA THR A 23 6.28 -11.40 -11.71
C THR A 23 6.15 -11.50 -10.20
N ILE A 24 5.34 -10.62 -9.61
CA ILE A 24 5.01 -10.62 -8.18
C ILE A 24 3.64 -11.27 -8.00
N GLN A 25 3.58 -12.32 -7.19
CA GLN A 25 2.33 -13.01 -6.86
C GLN A 25 1.58 -12.28 -5.75
N TYR A 26 0.25 -12.40 -5.75
CA TYR A 26 -0.58 -11.92 -4.65
C TYR A 26 -0.24 -12.69 -3.37
N ASP A 27 0.13 -11.94 -2.35
CA ASP A 27 0.45 -12.45 -1.03
C ASP A 27 -0.66 -12.02 -0.04
N PRO A 28 -1.53 -12.94 0.41
CA PRO A 28 -2.57 -12.62 1.36
C PRO A 28 -2.02 -12.21 2.74
N GLU A 29 -0.93 -12.82 3.19
CA GLU A 29 -0.35 -12.56 4.51
C GLU A 29 0.24 -11.14 4.57
N PHE A 30 0.96 -10.74 3.52
CA PHE A 30 1.45 -9.37 3.36
C PHE A 30 0.31 -8.34 3.42
N VAL A 31 -0.82 -8.65 2.79
CA VAL A 31 -1.96 -7.74 2.73
C VAL A 31 -2.65 -7.63 4.10
N GLU A 32 -2.80 -8.72 4.84
CA GLU A 32 -3.34 -8.69 6.20
C GLU A 32 -2.48 -7.81 7.12
N GLU A 33 -1.16 -7.96 7.07
CA GLU A 33 -0.22 -7.13 7.82
C GLU A 33 -0.32 -5.65 7.41
N LEU A 34 -0.41 -5.38 6.11
CA LEU A 34 -0.55 -4.02 5.58
C LEU A 34 -1.85 -3.36 6.07
N VAL A 35 -2.97 -4.08 6.06
CA VAL A 35 -4.27 -3.53 6.50
C VAL A 35 -4.23 -3.21 8.00
N LEU A 36 -3.64 -4.08 8.82
CA LEU A 36 -3.46 -3.82 10.25
C LEU A 36 -2.64 -2.55 10.48
N LYS A 37 -1.48 -2.42 9.81
CA LYS A 37 -0.61 -1.24 9.92
C LYS A 37 -1.31 0.04 9.45
N CYS A 38 -2.03 -0.02 8.34
CA CYS A 38 -2.82 1.12 7.84
C CYS A 38 -3.92 1.54 8.83
N THR A 39 -4.56 0.57 9.50
CA THR A 39 -5.63 0.82 10.47
C THR A 39 -5.08 1.52 11.71
N VAL A 40 -3.96 1.03 12.25
CA VAL A 40 -3.27 1.66 13.40
C VAL A 40 -2.86 3.08 13.04
N PHE A 41 -2.18 3.28 11.91
CA PHE A 41 -1.79 4.62 11.44
C PHE A 41 -2.99 5.56 11.29
N ALA A 42 -4.08 5.08 10.69
CA ALA A 42 -5.27 5.89 10.48
C ALA A 42 -5.90 6.34 11.80
N LEU A 43 -6.04 5.44 12.78
CA LEU A 43 -6.72 5.72 14.05
C LEU A 43 -5.86 6.51 15.03
N ASP A 44 -4.57 6.17 15.13
CA ASP A 44 -3.72 6.70 16.19
C ASP A 44 -2.98 7.97 15.77
N GLU A 45 -2.70 8.13 14.48
CA GLU A 45 -1.92 9.26 13.96
C GLU A 45 -2.78 10.20 13.12
N LEU A 46 -3.48 9.68 12.11
CA LEU A 46 -4.15 10.52 11.11
C LEU A 46 -5.43 11.17 11.63
N VAL A 47 -6.33 10.39 12.24
CA VAL A 47 -7.62 10.89 12.77
C VAL A 47 -7.42 11.99 13.83
N PRO A 48 -6.53 11.84 14.83
CA PRO A 48 -6.30 12.90 15.81
C PRO A 48 -5.80 14.22 15.20
N VAL A 49 -4.95 14.15 14.17
CA VAL A 49 -4.48 15.35 13.44
C VAL A 49 -5.64 16.04 12.74
N ILE A 50 -6.48 15.29 12.02
CA ILE A 50 -7.65 15.84 11.32
C ILE A 50 -8.65 16.46 12.30
N VAL A 51 -8.93 15.79 13.42
CA VAL A 51 -9.85 16.30 14.45
C VAL A 51 -9.31 17.60 15.07
N ARG A 52 -8.02 17.64 15.45
CA ARG A 52 -7.39 18.85 15.99
C ARG A 52 -7.44 20.03 15.02
N GLN A 53 -7.20 19.80 13.73
CA GLN A 53 -7.28 20.85 12.71
C GLN A 53 -8.71 21.41 12.55
N LYS A 54 -9.74 20.57 12.68
CA LYS A 54 -11.14 21.01 12.62
C LYS A 54 -11.62 21.74 13.87
N SER A 55 -11.00 21.50 15.03
CA SER A 55 -11.36 22.21 16.28
C SER A 55 -10.73 23.61 16.38
N ILE A 56 -9.78 23.95 15.51
CA ILE A 56 -9.08 25.24 15.50
C ILE A 56 -9.73 26.23 14.48
N ASN A 57 -10.57 25.75 13.58
CA ASN A 57 -11.34 26.54 12.61
C ASN A 57 -12.82 26.62 13.02
#